data_AF-Q5WIS0-F1
#
_entry.id   AF-Q5WIS0-F1
#
_cell.length_a   1.000
_cell.length_b   1.000
_cell.length_c   1.000
_cell.angle_alpha   90.00
_cell.angle_beta   90.00
_cell.angle_gamma   90.00
#
_symmetry.space_group_name_H-M   'P 1'
#
loop_
_entity.id
_entity.type
_entity.pdbx_description
1 polymer ?
#
loop_
_entity_poly.entity_id
_entity_poly.type
_entity_poly.pdbx_seq_one_letter_code
_entity_poly.pdbx_strand_id
1 'polypeptide(L)'
;MKQIHDSKVVNYQIDFESLKIEMTIVSEQNEKGKIVFEDLYAFHFEDQLPNSILVDIVEDEIDLFVVENKELLEKGKSYYWPMDYNDIKELVQYIKKNNYHYYKIQASYGLNGWVMSKRMLLKD
;
A
#
# COMPACT_ATOMS: atom_id res chain seq x y z
N MET A 1 -3.18 -18.82 -12.09
CA MET A 1 -3.94 -17.59 -12.45
C MET A 1 -3.53 -16.57 -11.40
N LYS A 2 -3.11 -15.36 -11.79
CA LYS A 2 -2.58 -14.33 -10.87
C LYS A 2 -3.70 -13.75 -10.01
N GLN A 3 -4.15 -14.51 -9.02
CA GLN A 3 -5.26 -14.15 -8.14
C GLN A 3 -4.72 -13.78 -6.77
N ILE A 4 -4.99 -12.55 -6.34
CA ILE A 4 -4.63 -12.06 -5.00
C ILE A 4 -5.54 -12.67 -3.93
N HIS A 5 -6.82 -12.87 -4.27
CA HIS A 5 -7.81 -13.46 -3.37
C HIS A 5 -7.35 -14.79 -2.79
N ASP A 6 -7.56 -14.95 -1.48
CA ASP A 6 -7.16 -16.11 -0.67
C ASP A 6 -5.66 -16.43 -0.71
N SER A 7 -4.84 -15.49 -1.16
CA SER A 7 -3.39 -15.65 -1.13
C SER A 7 -2.83 -15.29 0.23
N LYS A 8 -1.96 -16.18 0.73
CA LYS A 8 -1.24 -15.99 1.97
C LYS A 8 0.01 -15.14 1.75
N VAL A 9 0.17 -14.09 2.55
CA VAL A 9 1.42 -13.31 2.61
C VAL A 9 2.46 -14.09 3.41
N VAL A 10 3.57 -14.45 2.75
CA VAL A 10 4.67 -15.20 3.37
C VAL A 10 5.72 -14.26 3.94
N ASN A 11 6.01 -13.17 3.23
CA ASN A 11 6.90 -12.11 3.67
C ASN A 11 6.60 -10.84 2.87
N TYR A 12 7.10 -9.72 3.36
CA TYR A 12 7.31 -8.53 2.56
C TYR A 12 8.63 -7.86 2.96
N GLN A 13 9.25 -7.18 2.00
CA GLN A 13 10.42 -6.33 2.21
C GLN A 13 10.11 -4.93 1.69
N ILE A 14 10.57 -3.94 2.42
CA ILE A 14 10.53 -2.53 2.02
C ILE A 14 11.97 -2.10 1.78
N ASP A 15 12.21 -1.57 0.59
CA ASP A 15 13.50 -1.05 0.16
C ASP A 15 13.36 0.44 -0.15
N PHE A 16 13.93 1.29 0.70
CA PHE A 16 13.91 2.73 0.53
C PHE A 16 14.99 3.25 -0.43
N GLU A 17 15.99 2.43 -0.78
CA GLU A 17 16.99 2.80 -1.78
C GLU A 17 16.40 2.69 -3.19
N SER A 18 15.68 1.59 -3.47
CA SER A 18 14.97 1.40 -4.74
C SER A 18 13.52 1.88 -4.74
N LEU A 19 13.04 2.43 -3.61
CA LEU A 19 11.66 2.89 -3.39
C LEU A 19 10.64 1.83 -3.80
N LYS A 20 10.71 0.67 -3.14
CA LYS A 20 9.93 -0.51 -3.52
C LYS A 20 9.41 -1.28 -2.32
N ILE A 21 8.22 -1.84 -2.46
CA ILE A 21 7.72 -2.90 -1.57
C ILE A 21 7.56 -4.16 -2.40
N GLU A 22 8.15 -5.26 -1.95
CA GLU A 22 7.94 -6.59 -2.53
C GLU A 22 7.29 -7.50 -1.50
N MET A 23 6.12 -8.04 -1.85
CA MET A 23 5.37 -8.96 -1.03
C MET A 23 5.31 -10.32 -1.71
N THR A 24 5.83 -11.36 -1.06
CA THR A 24 5.73 -12.73 -1.54
C THR A 24 4.41 -13.31 -1.09
N ILE A 25 3.61 -13.81 -2.03
CA ILE A 25 2.32 -14.45 -1.78
C ILE A 25 2.32 -15.90 -2.26
N VAL A 26 1.48 -16.71 -1.62
CA VAL A 26 1.22 -18.11 -2.00
C VAL A 26 -0.28 -18.33 -2.07
N SER A 27 -0.79 -18.74 -3.24
CA SER A 27 -2.21 -19.04 -3.43
C SER A 27 -2.64 -20.32 -2.72
N GLU A 28 -3.94 -20.60 -2.67
CA GLU A 28 -4.48 -21.86 -2.15
C GLU A 28 -3.95 -23.09 -2.91
N GLN A 29 -3.62 -22.95 -4.19
CA GLN A 29 -3.03 -24.01 -5.01
C GLN A 29 -1.51 -24.16 -4.80
N ASN A 30 -0.93 -23.46 -3.81
CA ASN A 30 0.50 -23.37 -3.54
C ASN A 30 1.34 -22.75 -4.67
N GLU A 31 0.71 -21.95 -5.55
CA GLU A 31 1.42 -21.16 -6.56
C GLU A 31 2.07 -19.95 -5.86
N LYS A 32 3.36 -19.75 -6.09
CA LYS A 32 4.08 -18.56 -5.58
C LYS A 32 3.91 -17.41 -6.56
N GLY A 33 3.79 -16.21 -6.01
CA GLY A 33 3.84 -14.97 -6.78
C GLY A 33 4.37 -13.83 -5.93
N LYS A 34 4.52 -12.66 -6.55
CA LYS A 34 4.94 -11.43 -5.90
C LYS A 34 4.05 -10.25 -6.27
N ILE A 35 3.59 -9.53 -5.27
CA ILE A 35 3.02 -8.19 -5.44
C ILE A 35 4.15 -7.20 -5.25
N VAL A 36 4.31 -6.30 -6.21
CA VAL A 36 5.42 -5.36 -6.25
C VAL A 36 4.89 -3.95 -6.44
N PHE A 37 5.16 -3.07 -5.48
CA PHE A 37 4.90 -1.64 -5.57
C PHE A 37 6.21 -0.91 -5.91
N GLU A 38 6.24 -0.20 -7.03
CA GLU A 38 7.43 0.52 -7.53
C GLU A 38 7.22 2.03 -7.45
N ASP A 39 8.32 2.77 -7.26
CA ASP A 39 8.30 4.22 -7.06
C ASP A 39 7.43 4.60 -5.84
N LEU A 40 7.75 3.99 -4.69
CA LEU A 40 7.08 4.15 -3.41
C LEU A 40 7.13 5.60 -2.92
N TYR A 41 5.98 6.12 -2.47
CA TYR A 41 5.88 7.42 -1.80
C TYR A 41 5.65 7.27 -0.29
N ALA A 42 4.57 6.59 0.07
CA ALA A 42 4.20 6.35 1.46
C ALA A 42 3.38 5.07 1.55
N PHE A 43 3.29 4.48 2.74
CA PHE A 43 2.44 3.33 3.00
C PHE A 43 2.03 3.34 4.48
N HIS A 44 0.96 2.64 4.78
CA HIS A 44 0.56 2.34 6.13
C HIS A 44 -0.01 0.93 6.15
N PHE A 45 0.57 0.07 6.98
CA PHE A 45 0.06 -1.27 7.19
C PHE A 45 -0.53 -1.36 8.60
N GLU A 46 -1.60 -2.13 8.71
CA GLU A 46 -2.36 -2.35 9.94
C GLU A 46 -2.50 -3.86 10.18
N ASP A 47 -2.68 -4.23 11.45
CA ASP A 47 -3.01 -5.60 11.85
C ASP A 47 -2.05 -6.69 11.33
N GLN A 48 -0.75 -6.39 11.22
CA GLN A 48 0.22 -7.33 10.64
C GLN A 48 0.29 -8.62 11.46
N LEU A 49 -0.07 -9.73 10.82
CA LEU A 49 0.02 -11.06 11.41
C LEU A 49 0.76 -12.01 10.47
N PRO A 50 1.54 -12.96 11.01
CA PRO A 50 2.04 -14.07 10.23
C PRO A 50 0.89 -14.80 9.53
N ASN A 51 1.09 -15.21 8.28
CA ASN A 51 0.08 -15.89 7.47
C ASN A 51 -1.17 -15.04 7.17
N SER A 52 -1.03 -13.71 7.06
CA SER A 52 -2.12 -12.84 6.60
C SER A 52 -2.70 -13.33 5.27
N ILE A 53 -4.02 -13.24 5.10
CA ILE A 53 -4.75 -13.71 3.92
C ILE A 53 -5.38 -12.51 3.22
N LEU A 54 -5.00 -12.30 1.97
CA LEU A 54 -5.49 -11.19 1.16
C LEU A 54 -6.88 -11.50 0.59
N VAL A 55 -7.76 -10.51 0.64
CA VAL A 55 -9.04 -10.51 -0.09
C VAL A 55 -8.82 -9.89 -1.46
N ASP A 56 -8.27 -8.67 -1.50
CA ASP A 56 -7.96 -7.97 -2.74
C ASP A 56 -7.00 -6.80 -2.51
N ILE A 57 -6.49 -6.23 -3.60
CA ILE A 57 -5.83 -4.92 -3.61
C ILE A 57 -6.53 -4.03 -4.63
N VAL A 58 -7.18 -2.98 -4.14
CA VAL A 58 -7.98 -2.08 -4.97
C VAL A 58 -7.33 -0.71 -5.06
N GLU A 59 -7.35 -0.12 -6.25
CA GLU A 59 -6.97 1.28 -6.43
C GLU A 59 -8.18 2.19 -6.16
N ASP A 60 -7.99 3.23 -5.39
CA ASP A 60 -9.04 4.16 -4.98
C ASP A 60 -8.64 5.62 -5.25
N GLU A 61 -9.59 6.55 -5.17
CA GLU A 61 -9.34 7.95 -5.49
C GLU A 61 -8.45 8.63 -4.43
N ILE A 62 -7.55 9.51 -4.88
CA ILE A 62 -6.66 10.27 -3.98
C ILE A 62 -7.43 11.18 -3.02
N ASP A 63 -8.62 11.65 -3.41
CA ASP A 63 -9.44 12.45 -2.51
C ASP A 63 -9.99 11.61 -1.34
N LEU A 64 -10.23 10.30 -1.55
CA LEU A 64 -10.62 9.38 -0.47
C LEU A 64 -9.46 9.07 0.47
N PHE A 65 -8.22 8.99 -0.03
CA PHE A 65 -7.04 8.81 0.82
C PHE A 65 -7.01 9.79 2.00
N VAL A 66 -7.28 11.08 1.74
CA VAL A 66 -7.27 12.11 2.77
C VAL A 66 -8.42 11.94 3.76
N VAL A 67 -9.61 11.60 3.26
CA VAL A 67 -10.81 11.43 4.09
C VAL A 67 -10.64 10.24 5.02
N GLU A 68 -10.20 9.11 4.48
CA GLU A 68 -10.03 7.85 5.21
C GLU A 68 -8.86 7.90 6.19
N ASN A 69 -7.79 8.62 5.86
CA ASN A 69 -6.56 8.68 6.67
C ASN A 69 -6.42 9.98 7.47
N LYS A 70 -7.51 10.71 7.69
CA LYS A 70 -7.48 12.02 8.35
C LYS A 70 -6.74 11.99 9.69
N GLU A 71 -7.10 11.06 10.57
CA GLU A 71 -6.47 10.96 11.90
C GLU A 71 -4.98 10.61 11.80
N LEU A 72 -4.61 9.73 10.87
CA LEU A 72 -3.23 9.33 10.63
C LEU A 72 -2.40 10.51 10.11
N LEU A 73 -2.94 11.28 9.16
CA LEU A 73 -2.33 12.48 8.62
C LEU A 73 -2.15 13.56 9.68
N GLU A 74 -3.16 13.79 10.53
CA GLU A 74 -3.09 14.75 11.64
C GLU A 74 -1.99 14.38 12.66
N LYS A 75 -1.91 13.09 13.03
CA LYS A 75 -0.86 12.58 13.94
C LYS A 75 0.53 12.64 13.29
N GLY A 76 0.63 12.38 11.99
CA GLY A 76 1.89 12.36 11.25
C GLY A 76 2.42 13.74 10.88
N LYS A 77 1.56 14.77 10.83
CA LYS A 77 1.93 16.11 10.34
C LYS A 77 3.07 16.75 11.14
N SER A 78 3.10 16.59 12.47
CA SER A 78 4.19 17.12 13.30
C SER A 78 5.54 16.46 13.04
N TYR A 79 5.54 15.34 12.33
CA TYR A 79 6.73 14.58 11.92
C TYR A 79 7.00 14.71 10.42
N TYR A 80 6.40 15.71 9.75
CA TYR A 80 6.54 15.95 8.31
C TYR A 80 6.13 14.74 7.44
N TRP A 81 5.17 13.94 7.93
CA TRP A 81 4.68 12.78 7.23
C TRP A 81 3.31 13.07 6.55
N PRO A 82 3.07 12.58 5.32
CA PRO A 82 3.99 11.83 4.44
C PRO A 82 4.98 12.72 3.68
N MET A 83 4.84 14.05 3.81
CA MET A 83 5.80 15.06 3.40
C MET A 83 5.62 16.30 4.28
N ASP A 84 6.50 17.27 4.15
CA ASP A 84 6.28 18.61 4.70
C ASP A 84 5.24 19.36 3.84
N TYR A 85 4.04 19.59 4.38
CA TYR A 85 2.97 20.32 3.71
C TYR A 85 2.24 21.26 4.68
N ASN A 86 1.85 22.43 4.19
CA ASN A 86 1.14 23.45 4.96
C ASN A 86 -0.32 23.06 5.18
N ASP A 87 -0.98 22.60 4.12
CA ASP A 87 -2.36 22.16 4.14
C ASP A 87 -2.63 20.93 3.27
N ILE A 88 -3.79 20.32 3.49
CA ILE A 88 -4.19 19.09 2.81
C ILE A 88 -4.30 19.25 1.29
N LYS A 89 -4.61 20.45 0.78
CA LYS A 89 -4.71 20.68 -0.66
C LYS A 89 -3.34 20.58 -1.32
N GLU A 90 -2.31 21.12 -0.67
CA GLU A 90 -0.92 20.99 -1.10
C GLU A 90 -0.52 19.51 -1.23
N LEU A 91 -0.83 18.70 -0.21
CA LEU A 91 -0.58 17.25 -0.24
C LEU A 91 -1.29 16.56 -1.41
N VAL A 92 -2.59 16.78 -1.57
CA VAL A 92 -3.38 16.16 -2.66
C VAL A 92 -2.86 16.57 -4.04
N GLN A 93 -2.54 17.85 -4.22
CA GLN A 93 -1.98 18.36 -5.47
C GLN A 93 -0.63 17.74 -5.78
N TYR A 94 0.23 17.58 -4.76
CA TYR A 94 1.51 16.92 -4.93
C TYR A 94 1.34 15.47 -5.38
N ILE A 95 0.48 14.70 -4.71
CA ILE A 95 0.22 13.28 -5.04
C ILE A 95 -0.28 13.15 -6.48
N LYS A 96 -1.31 13.92 -6.85
CA LYS A 96 -1.90 13.90 -8.21
C LYS A 96 -0.90 14.34 -9.28
N LYS A 97 -0.15 15.43 -9.05
CA LYS A 97 0.84 15.96 -10.00
C LYS A 97 1.98 14.97 -10.28
N ASN A 98 2.34 14.16 -9.29
CA ASN A 98 3.42 13.19 -9.42
C ASN A 98 2.97 11.79 -9.88
N ASN A 99 1.67 11.64 -10.21
CA ASN A 99 1.06 10.38 -10.69
C ASN A 99 1.25 9.23 -9.69
N TYR A 100 1.05 9.50 -8.40
CA TYR A 100 0.95 8.44 -7.41
C TYR A 100 -0.48 7.90 -7.36
N HIS A 101 -0.59 6.61 -7.11
CA HIS A 101 -1.83 5.85 -7.00
C HIS A 101 -2.02 5.39 -5.55
N TYR A 102 -3.28 5.33 -5.10
CA TYR A 102 -3.66 4.90 -3.75
C TYR A 102 -4.19 3.46 -3.80
N TYR A 103 -3.35 2.50 -3.40
CA TYR A 103 -3.70 1.09 -3.38
C TYR A 103 -4.09 0.65 -1.96
N LYS A 104 -5.32 0.21 -1.77
CA LYS A 104 -5.83 -0.32 -0.51
C LYS A 104 -5.64 -1.82 -0.47
N ILE A 105 -4.98 -2.30 0.57
CA ILE A 105 -4.80 -3.72 0.85
C ILE A 105 -5.93 -4.16 1.77
N GLN A 106 -6.73 -5.12 1.29
CA GLN A 106 -7.83 -5.70 2.04
C GLN A 106 -7.45 -7.13 2.39
N ALA A 107 -7.48 -7.45 3.68
CA ALA A 107 -7.20 -8.78 4.19
C ALA A 107 -8.39 -9.32 4.98
N SER A 108 -8.71 -10.60 4.75
CA SER A 108 -9.68 -11.34 5.58
C SER A 108 -9.05 -11.75 6.91
N TYR A 109 -7.72 -11.74 6.97
CA TYR A 109 -6.94 -11.99 8.15
C TYR A 109 -5.62 -11.20 8.11
N GLY A 110 -5.38 -10.37 9.12
CA GLY A 110 -4.11 -9.67 9.30
C GLY A 110 -3.95 -8.41 8.43
N LEU A 111 -2.92 -8.40 7.59
CA LEU A 111 -2.33 -7.25 6.87
C LEU A 111 -3.32 -6.39 6.05
N ASN A 112 -4.04 -5.50 6.73
CA ASN A 112 -4.80 -4.42 6.09
C ASN A 112 -3.93 -3.17 5.90
N GLY A 113 -4.47 -2.18 5.21
CA GLY A 113 -3.86 -0.85 5.07
C GLY A 113 -3.77 -0.42 3.62
N TRP A 114 -2.69 0.26 3.26
CA TRP A 114 -2.53 0.82 1.93
C TRP A 114 -1.08 1.14 1.56
N VAL A 115 -0.84 1.24 0.25
CA VAL A 115 0.42 1.67 -0.35
C VAL A 115 0.13 2.77 -1.36
N MET A 116 0.92 3.83 -1.29
CA MET A 116 0.92 4.90 -2.28
C MET A 116 2.22 4.84 -3.09
N SER A 117 2.08 4.52 -4.38
CA SER A 117 3.19 4.27 -5.29
C SER A 117 2.78 4.60 -6.72
N LYS A 118 3.73 4.66 -7.67
CA LYS A 118 3.35 4.95 -9.06
C LYS A 118 2.83 3.72 -9.80
N ARG A 119 3.22 2.51 -9.37
CA ARG A 119 2.85 1.28 -10.08
C ARG A 119 2.74 0.11 -9.11
N MET A 120 1.74 -0.72 -9.33
CA MET A 120 1.63 -2.05 -8.75
C MET A 120 1.74 -3.11 -9.86
N LEU A 121 2.56 -4.14 -9.62
CA LEU A 121 2.79 -5.25 -10.55
C LEU A 121 2.60 -6.58 -9.83
N LEU A 122 1.98 -7.53 -10.52
CA LEU A 122 1.88 -8.92 -10.08
C LEU A 122 2.83 -9.79 -10.91
N LYS A 123 3.84 -10.35 -10.25
CA LYS A 123 4.94 -11.14 -10.84
C LYS A 123 4.86 -12.60 -10.36
N ASP A 124 5.46 -13.50 -11.13
CA ASP A 124 5.60 -14.93 -10.79
C ASP A 124 6.92 -15.17 -10.05
#